data_AF-A0A1Q7M6R4-F1
#
_entry.id   AF-A0A1Q7M6R4-F1
#
_cell.length_a   1.000
_cell.length_b   1.000
_cell.length_c   1.000
_cell.angle_alpha   90.00
_cell.angle_beta   90.00
_cell.angle_gamma   90.00
#
_symmetry.space_group_name_H-M   'P 1'
#
loop_
_entity.id
_entity.type
_entity.pdbx_description
1 polymer ?
#
loop_
_entity_poly.entity_id
_entity_poly.type
_entity_poly.pdbx_seq_one_letter_code
_entity_poly.pdbx_strand_id
1 'polypeptide(L)' 'MSLSIVEILEKKGSMTDLELQKELKSNFGEVSFRELNTGLMKLELAGVLWVSRLMKGKRQVELTGKPVID' A
#
# COMPACT_ATOMS: atom_id res chain seq x y z
N MET A 1 -0.49 10.20 -4.37
CA MET A 1 -0.32 9.19 -3.31
C MET A 1 -0.99 7.87 -3.66
N SER A 2 -2.32 7.79 -3.79
CA SER A 2 -3.01 6.52 -4.06
C SER A 2 -2.54 5.81 -5.34
N LEU A 3 -2.37 6.54 -6.45
CA LEU A 3 -1.81 5.97 -7.70
C LEU A 3 -0.40 5.39 -7.48
N SER A 4 0.49 6.16 -6.85
CA SER A 4 1.87 5.74 -6.55
C SER A 4 1.94 4.48 -5.68
N ILE A 5 1.01 4.30 -4.73
CA ILE A 5 0.91 3.09 -3.91
C ILE A 5 0.59 1.88 -4.80
N VAL A 6 -0.42 2.00 -5.66
CA VAL A 6 -0.83 0.92 -6.57
C VAL A 6 0.31 0.58 -7.53
N GLU A 7 0.94 1.57 -8.16
CA GLU A 7 2.06 1.37 -9.09
C GLU A 7 3.25 0.61 -8.46
N ILE A 8 3.59 0.91 -7.21
CA ILE A 8 4.65 0.19 -6.50
C ILE A 8 4.22 -1.25 -6.25
N LEU A 9 3.00 -1.48 -5.75
CA LEU A 9 2.51 -2.82 -5.43
C LEU A 9 2.31 -3.69 -6.69
N GLU A 10 1.90 -3.11 -7.82
CA GLU A 10 1.82 -3.80 -9.10
C GLU A 10 3.21 -4.27 -9.58
N LYS A 11 4.24 -3.44 -9.41
CA LYS A 11 5.60 -3.74 -9.86
C LYS A 11 6.35 -4.69 -8.93
N LYS A 12 6.15 -4.56 -7.62
CA LYS A 12 6.98 -5.22 -6.59
C LYS A 12 6.23 -6.28 -5.79
N GLY A 13 4.92 -6.41 -6.00
CA GLY A 13 4.07 -7.30 -5.24
C GLY A 13 3.77 -6.78 -3.83
N SER A 14 3.16 -7.66 -3.03
CA SER A 14 2.82 -7.36 -1.64
C SER A 14 4.07 -7.08 -0.81
N MET A 15 4.02 -6.08 0.07
CA MET A 15 5.13 -5.71 0.94
C MET A 15 4.64 -5.07 2.22
N THR A 16 5.56 -4.76 3.12
CA THR A 16 5.21 -4.14 4.38
C THR A 16 4.97 -2.65 4.21
N ASP A 17 4.16 -2.06 5.09
CA ASP A 17 3.92 -0.61 5.11
C ASP A 17 5.21 0.22 5.28
N LEU A 18 6.21 -0.32 5.98
CA LEU A 18 7.53 0.28 6.11
C LEU A 18 8.31 0.26 4.78
N GLU A 19 8.34 -0.89 4.10
CA GLU A 19 8.98 -1.04 2.79
C GLU A 19 8.29 -0.17 1.75
N LEU A 20 6.96 -0.16 1.73
CA LEU A 20 6.17 0.68 0.84
C LEU A 20 6.48 2.17 1.05
N GLN A 21 6.59 2.64 2.30
CA GLN A 21 6.99 4.02 2.56
C GLN A 21 8.39 4.31 2.01
N LYS A 22 9.34 3.41 2.23
CA LYS A 22 10.72 3.57 1.75
C LYS A 22 10.75 3.65 0.22
N GLU A 23 9.98 2.81 -0.46
CA GLU A 23 9.84 2.83 -1.91
C GLU A 23 9.21 4.13 -2.40
N LEU A 24 8.15 4.60 -1.74
CA LEU A 24 7.54 5.89 -2.07
C LEU A 24 8.53 7.04 -1.91
N LYS A 25 9.33 7.02 -0.84
CA LYS A 25 10.37 8.03 -0.58
C LYS A 25 11.42 8.08 -1.69
N SER A 26 11.90 6.92 -2.12
CA SER A 26 12.93 6.82 -3.16
C SER A 26 12.42 7.24 -4.54
N ASN A 27 11.16 7.00 -4.86
CA ASN A 27 10.61 7.23 -6.21
C ASN A 27 9.86 8.57 -6.36
N PHE A 28 9.31 9.13 -5.28
CA PHE A 28 8.37 10.25 -5.34
C PHE A 28 8.68 11.40 -4.34
N GLY A 29 9.79 11.33 -3.60
CA GLY A 29 10.20 12.36 -2.62
C GLY A 29 9.72 12.09 -1.20
N GLU A 30 9.94 13.02 -0.26
CA GLU A 30 9.55 12.85 1.15
C GLU A 30 8.07 12.47 1.30
N VAL A 31 7.81 11.32 1.93
CA VAL A 31 6.46 10.82 2.25
C VAL A 31 6.36 10.50 3.73
N SER A 32 5.43 11.15 4.44
CA SER A 32 5.16 10.87 5.84
C SER A 32 4.33 9.60 6.02
N PHE A 33 4.40 8.99 7.22
CA PHE A 33 3.50 7.87 7.55
C PHE A 33 2.03 8.28 7.58
N ARG A 34 1.73 9.54 7.89
CA ARG A 34 0.36 10.06 7.90
C ARG A 34 -0.24 10.06 6.50
N GLU A 35 0.52 10.51 5.51
CA GLU A 35 0.08 10.50 4.11
C GLU A 35 -0.06 9.09 3.57
N LEU A 36 0.91 8.21 3.86
CA LEU A 36 0.80 6.79 3.51
C LEU A 36 -0.45 6.16 4.12
N ASN A 37 -0.68 6.34 5.43
CA ASN A 37 -1.86 5.80 6.11
C ASN A 37 -3.17 6.33 5.50
N THR A 38 -3.21 7.61 5.15
CA THR A 38 -4.39 8.21 4.49
C THR A 38 -4.61 7.59 3.09
N GLY A 39 -3.54 7.34 2.35
CA GLY A 39 -3.59 6.68 1.04
C GLY A 39 -4.08 5.23 1.14
N LEU A 40 -3.50 4.45 2.07
CA LEU A 40 -3.90 3.07 2.35
C LEU A 40 -5.37 2.98 2.77
N MET A 41 -5.81 3.81 3.71
CA MET A 41 -7.21 3.84 4.17
C MET A 41 -8.18 4.09 3.02
N LYS A 42 -7.88 5.05 2.13
CA LYS A 42 -8.73 5.35 0.97
C LYS A 42 -8.82 4.18 -0.01
N LEU A 43 -7.70 3.52 -0.27
CA LEU A 43 -7.64 2.39 -1.21
C LEU A 43 -8.29 1.12 -0.62
N GLU A 44 -8.15 0.90 0.68
CA GLU A 44 -8.80 -0.20 1.39
C GLU A 44 -10.32 -0.02 1.43
N LEU A 45 -10.82 1.19 1.70
CA LEU A 45 -12.26 1.51 1.59
C LEU A 45 -12.80 1.35 0.17
N ALA A 46 -11.96 1.56 -0.85
CA ALA A 46 -12.30 1.35 -2.25
C ALA A 46 -12.16 -0.12 -2.70
N GLY A 47 -11.71 -1.02 -1.83
CA GLY A 47 -11.51 -2.43 -2.15
C GLY A 47 -10.36 -2.72 -3.12
N VAL A 48 -9.41 -1.79 -3.29
CA VAL A 48 -8.28 -1.89 -4.22
C VAL A 48 -7.10 -2.66 -3.64
N LEU A 49 -6.94 -2.60 -2.32
CA LEU A 49 -5.89 -3.29 -1.58
C LEU A 49 -6.41 -3.71 -0.23
N TRP A 50 -5.68 -4.60 0.42
CA TRP A 50 -5.92 -5.03 1.79
C TRP A 50 -4.69 -4.73 2.65
N VAL A 51 -4.94 -4.30 3.90
CA VAL A 51 -3.90 -4.08 4.90
C VAL A 51 -4.11 -5.04 6.07
N SER A 52 -3.24 -6.04 6.20
CA SER A 52 -3.31 -7.02 7.29
C SER A 52 -2.20 -6.80 8.32
N ARG A 53 -2.46 -7.15 9.58
CA ARG A 53 -1.43 -7.08 10.63
C ARG A 53 -0.50 -8.29 10.49
N LEU A 54 0.80 -8.04 10.35
CA LEU A 54 1.81 -9.09 10.37
C LEU A 54 2.31 -9.34 11.80
N MET A 55 2.67 -8.27 12.51
CA MET A 55 3.08 -8.27 13.92
C MET A 55 2.87 -6.88 14.54
N LYS A 56 3.17 -6.71 15.83
CA LYS A 56 3.03 -5.41 16.50
C LYS A 56 3.84 -4.33 15.77
N GLY A 57 3.15 -3.33 15.23
CA GLY A 57 3.77 -2.21 14.52
C GLY A 57 4.19 -2.48 13.07
N LYS A 58 3.84 -3.63 12.49
CA LYS A 58 4.17 -3.99 11.10
C LYS A 58 2.95 -4.54 10.37
N ARG A 59 2.62 -3.97 9.21
CA ARG A 59 1.45 -4.34 8.41
C ARG A 59 1.89 -4.84 7.04
N GLN A 60 1.23 -5.86 6.53
CA GLN A 60 1.35 -6.31 5.14
C GLN A 60 0.33 -5.54 4.29
N VAL A 61 0.74 -5.11 3.11
CA VAL A 61 -0.09 -4.43 2.13
C VAL A 61 -0.07 -5.23 0.83
N GLU A 62 -1.25 -5.58 0.32
CA GLU A 62 -1.40 -6.38 -0.89
C GLU A 62 -2.55 -5.86 -1.76
N LEU A 63 -2.40 -5.90 -3.08
CA LEU A 63 -3.52 -5.63 -3.98
C LEU A 63 -4.53 -6.77 -3.87
N THR A 64 -5.82 -6.45 -3.89
CA THR A 64 -6.92 -7.45 -3.79
C THR A 64 -7.09 -8.31 -5.05
N GLY A 65 -6.23 -8.15 -6.07
CA GLY A 65 -6.38 -8.77 -7.38
C GLY A 65 -7.51 -8.15 -8.19
N LYS A 66 -7.51 -8.33 -9.52
CA LYS A 66 -8.73 -8.05 -10.31
C LYS A 66 -9.88 -8.84 -9.68
N PRO A 67 -11.06 -8.26 -9.48
CA PRO A 67 -12.20 -9.01 -8.97
C PRO A 67 -12.37 -10.24 -9.86
N VAL A 68 -12.16 -11.43 -9.29
CA VAL A 68 -12.62 -12.67 -9.89
C VAL A 68 -14.12 -12.66 -9.64
N ILE A 69 -14.85 -12.10 -10.61
CA ILE A 69 -16.30 -12.25 -10.67
C ILE A 69 -16.50 -13.63 -11.29
N ASP A 70 -16.75 -14.62 -10.45
CA ASP A 70 -17.35 -15.89 -10.86
C ASP A 70 -18.80 -15.67 -11.31
#